data_AF-A0A3M2AJ18-F1
#
_entry.id   AF-A0A3M2AJ18-F1
#
_cell.length_a   1.000
_cell.length_b   1.000
_cell.length_c   1.000
_cell.angle_alpha   90.00
_cell.angle_beta   90.00
_cell.angle_gamma   90.00
#
_symmetry.space_group_name_H-M   'P 1'
#
loop_
_entity.id
_entity.type
_entity.pdbx_description
1 polymer ?
#
loop_
_entity_poly.entity_id
_entity_poly.type
_entity_poly.pdbx_seq_one_letter_code
_entity_poly.pdbx_strand_id
1 'polypeptide(L)'
;MLTAVLLALCPQAATPAIGLVPAGDPEVTAALAAGARRALAEAAAEGGPALRLLVAPAPGPWSSTAAAAVELAGRPGVLALISPPEPAAAHAAAQAATRTGVPLLCTSPAASVYAAGSVWVRGVVPVDTGRSRDGSAARLVDPPPPPPGGWEAAGFDAARAVLAALERGARRPREVLAELARGPIPGCRGWFRFDRLGRRLAVHGGEDELP
;
A
#
# COMPACT_ATOMS: atom_id res chain seq x y z
N MET A 1 -47.56 -11.91 -18.77
CA MET A 1 -46.87 -11.59 -17.50
C MET A 1 -45.59 -12.41 -17.39
N LEU A 2 -44.51 -12.03 -18.07
CA LEU A 2 -43.24 -12.80 -18.10
C LEU A 2 -42.06 -11.85 -18.37
N THR A 3 -41.96 -10.77 -17.58
CA THR A 3 -40.96 -9.70 -17.82
C THR A 3 -40.29 -9.20 -16.52
N ALA A 4 -40.13 -10.05 -15.49
CA ALA A 4 -39.65 -9.58 -14.19
C ALA A 4 -38.72 -10.54 -13.42
N VAL A 5 -38.00 -11.45 -14.09
CA VAL A 5 -37.08 -12.40 -13.40
C VAL A 5 -35.74 -12.53 -14.13
N LEU A 6 -35.10 -11.41 -14.48
CA LEU A 6 -33.74 -11.41 -15.06
C LEU A 6 -32.83 -10.27 -14.55
N LEU A 7 -33.15 -9.66 -13.40
CA LEU A 7 -32.31 -8.60 -12.79
C LEU A 7 -31.52 -9.03 -11.54
N ALA A 8 -31.69 -10.28 -11.06
CA ALA A 8 -31.18 -10.69 -9.75
C ALA A 8 -29.93 -11.59 -9.78
N LEU A 9 -29.09 -11.50 -10.82
CA LEU A 9 -27.82 -12.24 -10.90
C LEU A 9 -26.61 -11.39 -11.31
N CYS A 10 -26.72 -10.06 -11.30
CA CYS A 10 -25.49 -9.26 -11.25
C CYS A 10 -24.86 -9.51 -9.87
N PRO A 11 -23.65 -10.09 -9.77
CA PRO A 11 -22.96 -10.15 -8.50
C PRO A 11 -22.83 -8.71 -8.02
N GLN A 12 -23.46 -8.41 -6.88
CA GLN A 12 -23.32 -7.11 -6.25
C GLN A 12 -21.82 -6.91 -6.03
N ALA A 13 -21.23 -5.97 -6.77
CA ALA A 13 -19.79 -5.78 -6.74
C ALA A 13 -19.38 -5.51 -5.29
N ALA A 14 -18.57 -6.40 -4.73
CA ALA A 14 -18.10 -6.26 -3.36
C ALA A 14 -17.42 -4.89 -3.23
N THR A 15 -17.80 -4.12 -2.20
CA THR A 15 -17.20 -2.80 -1.98
C THR A 15 -15.67 -2.95 -1.89
N PRO A 16 -14.91 -2.20 -2.71
CA PRO A 16 -13.45 -2.23 -2.71
C PRO A 16 -12.88 -2.11 -1.30
N ALA A 17 -11.80 -2.83 -1.06
CA ALA A 17 -11.14 -2.88 0.23
C ALA A 17 -9.61 -2.87 0.08
N ILE A 18 -8.95 -2.34 1.09
CA ILE A 18 -7.51 -2.49 1.32
C ILE A 18 -7.33 -3.27 2.63
N GLY A 19 -6.49 -4.31 2.60
CA GLY A 19 -6.17 -5.12 3.77
C GLY A 19 -4.97 -4.56 4.52
N LEU A 20 -5.01 -4.46 5.85
CA LEU A 20 -3.87 -4.15 6.70
C LEU A 20 -3.42 -5.42 7.41
N VAL A 21 -2.20 -5.85 7.09
CA VAL A 21 -1.54 -6.95 7.79
C VAL A 21 -0.97 -6.39 9.10
N PRO A 22 -1.32 -6.98 10.25
CA PRO A 22 -0.90 -6.46 11.56
C PRO A 22 0.62 -6.53 11.75
N ALA A 23 1.14 -5.50 12.41
CA ALA A 23 2.49 -5.46 12.94
C ALA A 23 2.60 -6.32 14.22
N GLY A 24 3.83 -6.60 14.66
CA GLY A 24 4.05 -7.29 15.93
C GLY A 24 3.60 -6.42 17.11
N ASP A 25 3.76 -5.10 16.97
CA ASP A 25 3.27 -4.11 17.91
C ASP A 25 1.82 -3.65 17.53
N PRO A 26 0.84 -3.81 18.43
CA PRO A 26 -0.53 -3.34 18.19
C PRO A 26 -0.64 -1.81 18.03
N GLU A 27 0.22 -1.02 18.67
CA GLU A 27 0.21 0.45 18.52
C GLU A 27 0.63 0.86 17.11
N VAL A 28 1.61 0.18 16.53
CA VAL A 28 2.02 0.36 15.13
C VAL A 28 0.87 0.01 14.18
N THR A 29 0.18 -1.09 14.43
CA THR A 29 -1.02 -1.47 13.65
C THR A 29 -2.11 -0.40 13.77
N ALA A 30 -2.35 0.12 14.97
CA ALA A 30 -3.34 1.16 15.21
C ALA A 30 -2.98 2.46 14.49
N ALA A 31 -1.71 2.86 14.49
CA ALA A 31 -1.22 4.06 13.79
C ALA A 31 -1.38 3.92 12.26
N LEU A 32 -0.96 2.79 11.67
CA LEU A 32 -1.19 2.49 10.25
C LEU A 32 -2.68 2.56 9.90
N ALA A 33 -3.53 1.95 10.72
CA ALA A 33 -4.97 1.95 10.52
C ALA A 33 -5.57 3.36 10.65
N ALA A 34 -5.10 4.18 11.59
CA ALA A 34 -5.55 5.56 11.77
C ALA A 34 -5.26 6.39 10.52
N GLY A 35 -4.04 6.29 9.97
CA GLY A 35 -3.66 7.01 8.76
C GLY A 35 -4.45 6.57 7.53
N ALA A 36 -4.63 5.27 7.35
CA ALA A 36 -5.46 4.74 6.28
C ALA A 36 -6.91 5.22 6.40
N ARG A 37 -7.49 5.20 7.61
CA ARG A 37 -8.86 5.72 7.85
C ARG A 37 -8.95 7.21 7.56
N ARG A 38 -7.94 8.00 7.90
CA ARG A 38 -7.88 9.44 7.58
C ARG A 38 -7.93 9.67 6.07
N ALA A 39 -7.11 8.95 5.30
CA ALA A 39 -7.13 9.04 3.83
C ALA A 39 -8.49 8.69 3.22
N LEU A 40 -9.14 7.64 3.74
CA LEU A 40 -10.49 7.23 3.32
C LEU A 40 -11.54 8.31 3.65
N ALA A 41 -11.45 8.93 4.84
CA ALA A 41 -12.37 9.98 5.26
C ALA A 41 -12.22 11.25 4.40
N GLU A 42 -10.99 11.66 4.10
CA GLU A 42 -10.69 12.78 3.21
C GLU A 42 -11.26 12.52 1.80
N ALA A 43 -10.99 11.35 1.21
CA ALA A 43 -11.54 11.01 -0.09
C ALA A 43 -13.07 10.97 -0.10
N ALA A 44 -13.72 10.49 0.97
CA ALA A 44 -15.18 10.50 1.09
C ALA A 44 -15.73 11.94 1.15
N ALA A 45 -15.07 12.85 1.87
CA ALA A 45 -15.45 14.26 1.93
C ALA A 45 -15.28 14.98 0.58
N GLU A 46 -14.32 14.53 -0.24
CA GLU A 46 -14.06 15.01 -1.60
C GLU A 46 -15.00 14.38 -2.66
N GLY A 47 -15.90 13.47 -2.27
CA GLY A 47 -16.75 12.74 -3.22
C GLY A 47 -16.00 11.69 -4.05
N GLY A 48 -14.82 11.27 -3.59
CA GLY A 48 -13.97 10.25 -4.19
C GLY A 48 -14.51 8.82 -4.07
N PRO A 49 -13.74 7.82 -4.54
CA PRO A 49 -14.19 6.43 -4.57
C PRO A 49 -14.33 5.84 -3.17
N ALA A 50 -15.37 5.02 -2.98
CA ALA A 50 -15.55 4.27 -1.74
C ALA A 50 -14.51 3.14 -1.61
N LEU A 51 -13.75 3.16 -0.52
CA LEU A 51 -12.77 2.13 -0.15
C LEU A 51 -12.94 1.79 1.34
N ARG A 52 -12.91 0.50 1.68
CA ARG A 52 -12.93 0.02 3.08
C ARG A 52 -11.54 -0.40 3.54
N LEU A 53 -11.27 -0.23 4.84
CA LEU A 53 -10.10 -0.82 5.48
C LEU A 53 -10.48 -2.11 6.19
N LEU A 54 -9.81 -3.22 5.86
CA LEU A 54 -9.93 -4.49 6.58
C LEU A 54 -8.63 -4.73 7.35
N VAL A 55 -8.69 -4.81 8.67
CA VAL A 55 -7.52 -5.13 9.50
C VAL A 55 -7.58 -6.60 9.88
N ALA A 56 -6.52 -7.36 9.60
CA ALA A 56 -6.44 -8.74 10.07
C ALA A 56 -6.25 -8.78 11.59
N PRO A 57 -6.76 -9.82 12.28
CA PRO A 57 -6.48 -10.00 13.69
C PRO A 57 -4.98 -10.15 13.91
N ALA A 58 -4.47 -9.61 15.02
CA ALA A 58 -3.07 -9.78 15.40
C ALA A 58 -2.70 -11.28 15.41
N PRO A 59 -1.51 -11.65 14.92
CA PRO A 59 -1.15 -13.04 14.81
C PRO A 59 -1.02 -13.65 16.21
N GLY A 60 -1.87 -14.63 16.52
CA GLY A 60 -1.71 -15.49 17.68
C GLY A 60 -0.57 -16.50 17.48
N PRO A 61 -0.25 -17.31 18.51
CA PRO A 61 0.85 -18.29 18.49
C PRO A 61 0.74 -19.34 17.37
N TRP A 62 -0.45 -19.48 16.77
CA TRP A 62 -0.74 -20.44 15.71
C TRP A 62 -0.93 -19.81 14.33
N SER A 63 -0.68 -18.51 14.19
CA SER A 63 -0.87 -17.79 12.93
C SER A 63 0.38 -17.01 12.54
N SER A 64 0.66 -16.95 11.25
CA SER A 64 1.80 -16.22 10.70
C SER A 64 1.35 -14.97 9.94
N THR A 65 2.25 -14.00 9.79
CA THR A 65 2.03 -12.81 8.96
C THR A 65 1.67 -13.19 7.52
N ALA A 66 2.29 -14.23 6.96
CA ALA A 66 1.97 -14.73 5.62
C ALA A 66 0.53 -15.27 5.55
N ALA A 67 0.09 -16.03 6.56
CA ALA A 67 -1.27 -16.54 6.62
C ALA A 67 -2.30 -15.41 6.71
N ALA A 68 -2.07 -14.41 7.57
CA ALA A 68 -2.93 -13.24 7.67
C ALA A 68 -3.01 -12.44 6.36
N ALA A 69 -1.87 -12.30 5.65
CA ALA A 69 -1.83 -11.66 4.34
C ALA A 69 -2.60 -12.44 3.27
N VAL A 70 -2.47 -13.78 3.25
CA VAL A 70 -3.23 -14.65 2.33
C VAL A 70 -4.72 -14.60 2.63
N GLU A 71 -5.11 -14.63 3.91
CA GLU A 71 -6.52 -14.54 4.31
C GLU A 71 -7.13 -13.22 3.85
N LEU A 72 -6.47 -12.09 4.12
CA LEU A 72 -6.92 -10.78 3.64
C LEU A 72 -7.00 -10.73 2.11
N ALA A 73 -5.99 -11.21 1.40
CA ALA A 73 -5.99 -11.24 -0.07
C ALA A 73 -7.12 -12.08 -0.66
N GLY A 74 -7.58 -13.11 0.06
CA GLY A 74 -8.72 -13.94 -0.32
C GLY A 74 -10.09 -13.30 -0.05
N ARG A 75 -10.16 -12.18 0.69
CA ARG A 75 -11.45 -11.54 1.01
C ARG A 75 -12.02 -10.83 -0.23
N PRO A 76 -13.34 -10.97 -0.49
CA PRO A 76 -13.98 -10.27 -1.60
C PRO A 76 -13.75 -8.75 -1.58
N GLY A 77 -13.32 -8.21 -2.72
CA GLY A 77 -13.10 -6.78 -2.90
C GLY A 77 -11.74 -6.26 -2.44
N VAL A 78 -10.85 -7.09 -1.86
CA VAL A 78 -9.49 -6.64 -1.50
C VAL A 78 -8.67 -6.40 -2.75
N LEU A 79 -8.24 -5.15 -2.94
CA LEU A 79 -7.47 -4.71 -4.11
C LEU A 79 -5.99 -4.58 -3.84
N ALA A 80 -5.60 -4.49 -2.56
CA ALA A 80 -4.24 -4.24 -2.12
C ALA A 80 -4.08 -4.58 -0.65
N LEU A 81 -2.82 -4.78 -0.22
CA LEU A 81 -2.43 -4.99 1.17
C LEU A 81 -1.48 -3.89 1.64
N ILE A 82 -1.54 -3.52 2.91
CA ILE A 82 -0.54 -2.72 3.62
C ILE A 82 0.30 -3.67 4.45
N SER A 83 1.63 -3.61 4.29
CA SER A 83 2.53 -4.45 5.08
C SER A 83 2.72 -3.89 6.50
N PRO A 84 3.10 -4.76 7.45
CA PRO A 84 3.76 -4.31 8.67
C PRO A 84 5.16 -3.75 8.34
N PRO A 85 5.74 -2.90 9.19
CA PRO A 85 7.05 -2.29 8.93
C PRO A 85 8.24 -3.17 9.30
N GLU A 86 8.06 -4.18 10.15
CA GLU A 86 9.13 -5.06 10.60
C GLU A 86 9.64 -5.92 9.42
N PRO A 87 10.96 -5.98 9.17
CA PRO A 87 11.49 -6.59 7.94
C PRO A 87 11.04 -8.05 7.72
N ALA A 88 11.08 -8.88 8.75
CA ALA A 88 10.69 -10.29 8.63
C ALA A 88 9.20 -10.46 8.29
N ALA A 89 8.34 -9.65 8.93
CA ALA A 89 6.90 -9.65 8.69
C ALA A 89 6.57 -9.08 7.30
N ALA A 90 7.26 -8.01 6.88
CA ALA A 90 7.15 -7.43 5.55
C ALA A 90 7.56 -8.42 4.45
N HIS A 91 8.64 -9.19 4.65
CA HIS A 91 9.05 -10.27 3.76
C HIS A 91 7.97 -11.34 3.62
N ALA A 92 7.42 -11.81 4.74
CA ALA A 92 6.34 -12.79 4.74
C ALA A 92 5.10 -12.29 3.98
N ALA A 93 4.71 -11.03 4.20
CA ALA A 93 3.63 -10.38 3.47
C ALA A 93 3.94 -10.21 1.96
N ALA A 94 5.19 -9.88 1.60
CA ALA A 94 5.62 -9.73 0.20
C ALA A 94 5.56 -11.06 -0.56
N GLN A 95 5.94 -12.15 0.09
CA GLN A 95 5.79 -13.49 -0.49
C GLN A 95 4.32 -13.86 -0.67
N ALA A 96 3.46 -13.56 0.30
CA ALA A 96 2.02 -13.78 0.19
C ALA A 96 1.42 -12.98 -0.98
N ALA A 97 1.69 -11.68 -1.06
CA ALA A 97 1.25 -10.79 -2.14
C ALA A 97 1.67 -11.29 -3.53
N THR A 98 2.91 -11.77 -3.65
CA THR A 98 3.42 -12.34 -4.91
C THR A 98 2.67 -13.62 -5.30
N ARG A 99 2.32 -14.47 -4.34
CA ARG A 99 1.58 -15.72 -4.59
C ARG A 99 0.10 -15.50 -4.85
N THR A 100 -0.52 -14.50 -4.21
CA THR A 100 -1.96 -14.21 -4.37
C THR A 100 -2.26 -13.27 -5.53
N GLY A 101 -1.27 -12.54 -6.04
CA GLY A 101 -1.49 -11.54 -7.08
C GLY A 101 -2.25 -10.31 -6.57
N VAL A 102 -2.10 -9.99 -5.29
CA VAL A 102 -2.63 -8.77 -4.67
C VAL A 102 -1.44 -7.86 -4.33
N PRO A 103 -1.38 -6.62 -4.84
CA PRO A 103 -0.25 -5.74 -4.60
C PRO A 103 -0.10 -5.39 -3.12
N LEU A 104 1.16 -5.32 -2.66
CA LEU A 104 1.55 -4.94 -1.31
C LEU A 104 2.16 -3.54 -1.31
N LEU A 105 1.54 -2.63 -0.58
CA LEU A 105 2.05 -1.32 -0.22
C LEU A 105 2.92 -1.51 1.03
N CYS A 106 4.23 -1.65 0.80
CA CYS A 106 5.20 -1.98 1.83
C CYS A 106 5.60 -0.74 2.63
N THR A 107 5.44 -0.84 3.95
CA THR A 107 5.78 0.20 4.93
C THR A 107 7.13 -0.03 5.58
N SER A 108 7.81 -1.14 5.26
CA SER A 108 9.15 -1.41 5.73
C SER A 108 10.19 -0.63 4.92
N PRO A 109 11.14 0.06 5.58
CA PRO A 109 12.26 0.69 4.89
C PRO A 109 13.33 -0.32 4.46
N ALA A 110 13.24 -1.58 4.86
CA ALA A 110 14.28 -2.57 4.59
C ALA A 110 14.43 -2.88 3.10
N ALA A 111 15.58 -2.53 2.52
CA ALA A 111 15.91 -2.78 1.13
C ALA A 111 15.78 -4.28 0.74
N SER A 112 16.01 -5.18 1.69
CA SER A 112 15.92 -6.63 1.47
C SER A 112 14.53 -7.08 0.99
N VAL A 113 13.45 -6.41 1.40
CA VAL A 113 12.07 -6.75 0.97
C VAL A 113 11.90 -6.58 -0.54
N TYR A 114 12.65 -5.64 -1.15
CA TYR A 114 12.59 -5.32 -2.57
C TYR A 114 13.64 -6.08 -3.39
N ALA A 115 14.61 -6.75 -2.74
CA ALA A 115 15.76 -7.37 -3.41
C ALA A 115 15.34 -8.48 -4.40
N ALA A 116 14.21 -9.13 -4.16
CA ALA A 116 13.66 -10.14 -5.07
C ALA A 116 13.02 -9.56 -6.34
N GLY A 117 12.88 -8.23 -6.46
CA GLY A 117 12.34 -7.58 -7.66
C GLY A 117 10.88 -7.91 -7.96
N SER A 118 10.09 -8.30 -6.95
CA SER A 118 8.68 -8.65 -7.17
C SER A 118 7.89 -7.44 -7.65
N VAL A 119 7.26 -7.58 -8.81
CA VAL A 119 6.39 -6.53 -9.36
C VAL A 119 5.19 -6.25 -8.45
N TRP A 120 4.84 -7.13 -7.52
CA TRP A 120 3.70 -6.97 -6.62
C TRP A 120 4.00 -6.14 -5.37
N VAL A 121 5.25 -5.71 -5.17
CA VAL A 121 5.67 -4.97 -3.96
C VAL A 121 5.97 -3.52 -4.34
N ARG A 122 5.39 -2.58 -3.58
CA ARG A 122 5.56 -1.13 -3.77
C ARG A 122 5.81 -0.46 -2.43
N GLY A 123 6.97 0.17 -2.26
CA GLY A 123 7.37 0.80 -1.01
C GLY A 123 6.76 2.17 -0.84
N VAL A 124 5.91 2.35 0.18
CA VAL A 124 5.29 3.65 0.49
C VAL A 124 6.11 4.46 1.48
N VAL A 125 7.20 3.92 2.00
CA VAL A 125 8.21 4.67 2.77
C VAL A 125 9.52 4.71 1.98
N PRO A 126 10.38 5.73 2.21
CA PRO A 126 11.74 5.72 1.67
C PRO A 126 12.48 4.45 2.11
N VAL A 127 13.22 3.84 1.17
CA VAL A 127 14.06 2.68 1.47
C VAL A 127 15.32 3.14 2.20
N ASP A 128 15.63 2.49 3.31
CA ASP A 128 16.96 2.61 3.94
C ASP A 128 17.95 1.89 3.05
N THR A 129 18.75 2.67 2.32
CA THR A 129 19.77 2.14 1.40
C THR A 129 21.02 1.66 2.13
N GLY A 130 21.08 1.83 3.46
CA GLY A 130 22.31 1.64 4.23
C GLY A 130 23.32 2.72 3.86
N ARG A 131 23.96 3.32 4.86
CA ARG A 131 25.16 4.14 4.62
C ARG A 131 26.12 3.35 3.73
N SER A 132 26.49 3.93 2.59
CA SER A 132 27.75 3.53 1.95
C SER A 132 28.84 3.70 3.01
N ARG A 133 29.48 2.60 3.43
CA ARG A 133 30.72 2.65 4.21
C ARG A 133 31.89 3.17 3.37
N ASP A 134 31.69 3.36 2.07
CA ASP A 134 32.68 3.92 1.16
C ASP A 134 32.47 5.43 1.08
N GLY A 135 33.36 6.17 1.75
CA GLY A 135 33.35 7.63 1.87
C GLY A 135 33.58 8.38 0.57
N SER A 136 32.69 8.25 -0.40
CA SER A 136 32.64 9.10 -1.59
C SER A 136 31.38 9.97 -1.58
N ALA A 137 31.62 11.28 -1.54
CA ALA A 137 30.66 12.33 -1.26
C ALA A 137 29.76 12.66 -2.45
N ALA A 138 28.76 11.83 -2.73
CA ALA A 138 27.52 12.31 -3.34
C ALA A 138 26.56 12.61 -2.18
N ARG A 139 26.23 13.89 -1.97
CA ARG A 139 25.22 14.36 -1.00
C ARG A 139 23.83 13.86 -1.42
N LEU A 140 23.55 12.58 -1.21
CA LEU A 140 22.21 12.10 -0.99
C LEU A 140 21.89 12.43 0.46
N VAL A 141 21.13 13.51 0.63
CA VAL A 141 20.58 13.97 1.90
C VAL A 141 20.06 12.76 2.66
N ASP A 142 20.49 12.58 3.92
CA ASP A 142 19.95 11.56 4.81
C ASP A 142 18.42 11.55 4.68
N PRO A 143 17.77 10.41 4.33
CA PRO A 143 16.33 10.37 4.42
C PRO A 143 16.00 10.61 5.90
N PRO A 144 15.28 11.69 6.24
CA PRO A 144 14.99 11.98 7.63
C PRO A 144 14.26 10.77 8.22
N PRO A 145 14.54 10.38 9.48
CA PRO A 145 13.74 9.37 10.15
C PRO A 145 12.25 9.75 10.00
N PRO A 146 11.36 8.75 9.85
CA PRO A 146 9.94 9.06 9.82
C PRO A 146 9.62 9.85 11.10
N PRO A 147 8.91 10.99 11.00
CA PRO A 147 8.69 11.88 12.13
C PRO A 147 7.88 11.14 13.21
N PRO A 148 7.79 11.64 14.46
CA PRO A 148 6.73 11.21 15.37
C PRO A 148 5.38 11.32 14.62
N GLY A 149 4.65 10.19 14.48
CA GLY A 149 3.52 10.03 13.54
C GLY A 149 3.82 9.26 12.24
N GLY A 150 5.02 8.68 12.10
CA GLY A 150 5.52 8.05 10.87
C GLY A 150 4.69 6.91 10.30
N TRP A 151 4.15 6.05 11.16
CA TRP A 151 3.32 4.93 10.73
C TRP A 151 1.91 5.37 10.31
N GLU A 152 1.37 6.42 10.92
CA GLU A 152 0.14 7.04 10.44
C GLU A 152 0.34 7.59 9.03
N ALA A 153 1.44 8.31 8.78
CA ALA A 153 1.76 8.80 7.44
C ALA A 153 1.93 7.67 6.41
N ALA A 154 2.58 6.56 6.79
CA ALA A 154 2.72 5.40 5.91
C ALA A 154 1.37 4.74 5.59
N GLY A 155 0.48 4.61 6.58
CA GLY A 155 -0.88 4.09 6.39
C GLY A 155 -1.73 5.00 5.49
N PHE A 156 -1.61 6.31 5.66
CA PHE A 156 -2.25 7.31 4.81
C PHE A 156 -1.76 7.22 3.36
N ASP A 157 -0.44 7.22 3.15
CA ASP A 157 0.16 7.16 1.81
C ASP A 157 -0.21 5.87 1.08
N ALA A 158 -0.26 4.73 1.78
CA ALA A 158 -0.72 3.47 1.21
C ALA A 158 -2.20 3.52 0.78
N ALA A 159 -3.08 4.08 1.60
CA ALA A 159 -4.49 4.21 1.25
C ALA A 159 -4.72 5.21 0.11
N ARG A 160 -4.07 6.38 0.12
CA ARG A 160 -4.13 7.36 -0.99
C ARG A 160 -3.63 6.78 -2.30
N ALA A 161 -2.61 5.93 -2.28
CA ALA A 161 -2.12 5.23 -3.47
C ALA A 161 -3.21 4.36 -4.12
N VAL A 162 -3.98 3.63 -3.31
CA VAL A 162 -5.08 2.79 -3.81
C VAL A 162 -6.27 3.65 -4.25
N LEU A 163 -6.61 4.71 -3.51
CA LEU A 163 -7.65 5.66 -3.90
C LEU A 163 -7.36 6.30 -5.26
N ALA A 164 -6.12 6.78 -5.48
CA ALA A 164 -5.69 7.33 -6.76
C ALA A 164 -5.81 6.32 -7.91
N ALA A 165 -5.54 5.03 -7.65
CA ALA A 165 -5.76 3.99 -8.64
C ALA A 165 -7.25 3.78 -8.95
N LEU A 166 -8.11 3.82 -7.93
CA LEU A 166 -9.57 3.71 -8.09
C LEU A 166 -10.16 4.89 -8.88
N GLU A 167 -9.69 6.11 -8.61
CA GLU A 167 -10.04 7.33 -9.37
C GLU A 167 -9.71 7.19 -10.85
N ARG A 168 -8.58 6.53 -11.17
CA ARG A 168 -8.16 6.20 -12.54
C ARG A 168 -8.88 4.99 -13.14
N GLY A 169 -9.88 4.45 -12.44
CA GLY A 169 -10.73 3.39 -12.96
C GLY A 169 -10.31 1.96 -12.60
N ALA A 170 -9.28 1.76 -11.78
CA ALA A 170 -8.93 0.41 -11.32
C ALA A 170 -10.06 -0.21 -10.50
N ARG A 171 -10.39 -1.46 -10.76
CA ARG A 171 -11.41 -2.26 -10.04
C ARG A 171 -10.89 -3.64 -9.62
N ARG A 172 -9.69 -4.02 -10.08
CA ARG A 172 -9.05 -5.31 -9.78
C ARG A 172 -7.62 -5.12 -9.26
N PRO A 173 -7.07 -6.07 -8.48
CA PRO A 173 -5.70 -5.98 -7.96
C PRO A 173 -4.63 -5.70 -9.02
N ARG A 174 -4.71 -6.34 -10.19
CA ARG A 174 -3.79 -6.10 -11.31
C ARG A 174 -3.90 -4.70 -11.90
N GLU A 175 -5.10 -4.14 -11.95
CA GLU A 175 -5.33 -2.79 -12.43
C GLU A 175 -4.78 -1.77 -11.44
N VAL A 176 -4.99 -1.99 -10.13
CA VAL A 176 -4.35 -1.18 -9.09
C VAL A 176 -2.83 -1.20 -9.26
N LEU A 177 -2.23 -2.38 -9.44
CA LEU A 177 -0.79 -2.49 -9.66
C LEU A 177 -0.32 -1.69 -10.89
N ALA A 178 -1.07 -1.74 -11.99
CA ALA A 178 -0.77 -0.99 -13.21
C ALA A 178 -0.87 0.53 -12.98
N GLU A 179 -1.91 1.00 -12.29
CA GLU A 179 -2.09 2.43 -11.99
C GLU A 179 -1.04 2.98 -11.03
N LEU A 180 -0.57 2.16 -10.08
CA LEU A 180 0.54 2.54 -9.21
C LEU A 180 1.83 2.81 -10.01
N ALA A 181 2.00 2.21 -11.19
CA ALA A 181 3.18 2.44 -12.03
C ALA A 181 3.08 3.70 -12.93
N ARG A 182 1.89 4.31 -13.07
CA ARG A 182 1.62 5.29 -14.14
C ARG A 182 1.90 6.74 -13.81
N GLY A 183 2.00 7.13 -12.55
CA GLY A 183 2.14 8.55 -12.27
C GLY A 183 2.29 8.90 -10.81
N PRO A 184 2.48 10.20 -10.52
CA PRO A 184 2.60 10.66 -9.16
C PRO A 184 1.31 10.36 -8.38
N ILE A 185 1.50 10.06 -7.11
CA ILE A 185 0.48 9.73 -6.14
C ILE A 185 0.56 10.78 -5.03
N PRO A 186 -0.57 11.38 -4.62
CA PRO A 186 -0.58 12.30 -3.50
C PRO A 186 -0.28 11.52 -2.20
N GLY A 187 0.61 12.06 -1.37
CA GLY A 187 0.92 11.54 -0.04
C GLY A 187 1.07 12.67 0.99
N CYS A 188 1.33 12.30 2.25
CA CYS A 188 1.39 13.20 3.41
C CYS A 188 2.37 14.36 3.27
N ARG A 189 3.44 14.18 2.47
CA ARG A 189 4.51 15.16 2.28
C ARG A 189 4.57 15.68 0.84
N GLY A 190 3.46 15.60 0.11
CA GLY A 190 3.39 15.90 -1.31
C GLY A 190 3.39 14.64 -2.17
N TRP A 191 3.87 14.75 -3.41
CA TRP A 191 3.72 13.70 -4.40
C TRP A 191 4.87 12.69 -4.39
N PHE A 192 4.56 11.43 -4.67
CA PHE A 192 5.56 10.38 -4.85
C PHE A 192 5.22 9.46 -6.02
N ARG A 193 6.22 8.77 -6.55
CA ARG A 193 6.05 7.70 -7.55
C ARG A 193 6.88 6.49 -7.16
N PHE A 194 6.80 5.40 -7.91
CA PHE A 194 7.66 4.24 -7.71
C PHE A 194 8.66 4.07 -8.85
N ASP A 195 9.87 3.61 -8.55
CA ASP A 195 10.82 3.15 -9.56
C ASP A 195 10.45 1.76 -10.12
N ARG A 196 11.25 1.23 -11.06
CA ARG A 196 11.02 -0.11 -11.65
C ARG A 196 11.12 -1.26 -10.63
N LEU A 197 11.79 -1.03 -9.50
CA LEU A 197 11.91 -1.98 -8.39
C LEU A 197 10.79 -1.79 -7.35
N GLY A 198 9.88 -0.84 -7.58
CA GLY A 198 8.78 -0.52 -6.70
C GLY A 198 9.14 0.39 -5.52
N ARG A 199 10.32 1.03 -5.50
CA ARG A 199 10.75 1.90 -4.39
C ARG A 199 10.18 3.30 -4.51
N ARG A 200 9.82 3.93 -3.39
CA ARG A 200 9.34 5.32 -3.35
C ARG A 200 10.40 6.28 -3.87
N LEU A 201 9.99 7.16 -4.78
CA LEU A 201 10.73 8.36 -5.20
C LEU A 201 9.88 9.59 -4.86
N ALA A 202 10.45 10.56 -4.15
CA ALA A 202 9.82 11.86 -3.99
C ALA A 202 9.73 12.56 -5.36
N VAL A 203 8.61 13.21 -5.64
CA VAL A 203 8.45 14.08 -6.81
C VAL A 203 8.54 15.51 -6.30
N HIS A 204 9.62 16.21 -6.64
CA HIS A 204 9.70 17.64 -6.40
C HIS A 204 8.92 18.30 -7.53
N GLY A 205 7.94 19.15 -7.18
CA GLY A 205 7.19 19.91 -8.17
C GLY A 205 8.13 20.90 -8.87
N GLY A 206 8.76 20.46 -9.95
CA GLY A 206 9.15 21.35 -11.03
C GLY A 206 7.95 21.47 -11.95
N GLU A 207 7.51 22.70 -12.19
CA GLU A 207 6.52 23.00 -13.25
C GLU A 207 7.07 22.76 -14.66
N ASP A 208 8.33 22.35 -14.80
CA ASP A 208 8.97 21.99 -16.06
C ASP A 208 9.25 20.49 -16.12
N GLU A 209 8.96 19.87 -17.27
CA GLU A 209 9.13 18.45 -17.63
C GLU A 209 7.87 17.55 -17.50
N LEU A 210 6.84 17.92 -18.27
CA LEU A 210 6.15 16.95 -19.12
C LEU A 210 6.52 17.27 -20.58
N PRO A 211 7.04 16.31 -21.38
CA PRO A 211 7.11 16.48 -22.82
C PRO A 211 5.72 16.49 -23.46
#